data_AF-A0A1L9WFB0-F1
#
_entry.id   AF-A0A1L9WFB0-F1
#
_cell.length_a   1.000
_cell.length_b   1.000
_cell.length_c   1.000
_cell.angle_alpha   90.00
_cell.angle_beta   90.00
_cell.angle_gamma   90.00
#
_symmetry.space_group_name_H-M   'P 1'
#
loop_
_entity.id
_entity.type
_entity.pdbx_description
1 polymer ?
#
loop_
_entity_poly.entity_id
_entity_poly.type
_entity_poly.pdbx_seq_one_letter_code
_entity_poly.pdbx_strand_id
1 'polypeptide(L)'
;MADSSNPKPAETAGPAQSAASKPASKPVNPAFRMMGLPNIKFRLPSRNWMIFWTITGSFTAALIYDRREKRRAQQKWCDLVAHLSKETLPVEQMRRKITVFLAAPPGDGLRVARDHFKEYVKPILVAAAVDYQVIEGRREGEVRAGLAEQIRKTRRRAGEPSSVVEEPSVEGVVYDTRTHLGITDEPGPKGDLVIGRHTWKEYIRGLHEGWLGPLDPPPAPTEDEQQPQQPPSSPAPEDGAPETPEKQEDTTPSEEPKKEEEKKKKPTGPTPTYLPTSAYDLQPLPPTLPATLDGSVPIAFPHLLGFLNTPIRIYRYLNRRHLADEIGRDVAALVLASSSRPYTETTPDSSESLTPSSDPTPIPEQQTILATAERDWHKSVHRTDETQPDKEREWLDPIVLDPRLASRMHRYIVSPEEESRATRIASGEEYIRGEERPAPVPVWQRLWVKYGYGEDEATLQRRPILGNLDNEDGE
;
A
#
# COMPACT_ATOMS: atom_id res chain seq x y z
N MET A 1 5.26 56.86 -38.80
CA MET A 1 5.48 58.21 -39.35
C MET A 1 4.85 59.18 -38.35
N ALA A 2 5.66 59.82 -37.51
CA ALA A 2 6.32 61.11 -37.79
C ALA A 2 5.28 62.25 -37.69
N ASP A 3 5.49 63.39 -37.07
CA ASP A 3 6.49 63.96 -36.16
C ASP A 3 5.90 65.35 -35.83
N SER A 4 6.05 65.89 -34.63
CA SER A 4 5.80 67.33 -34.34
C SER A 4 6.40 67.74 -33.00
N SER A 5 7.69 68.03 -33.03
CA SER A 5 8.37 69.24 -32.51
C SER A 5 7.98 69.85 -31.14
N ASN A 6 8.89 69.69 -30.15
CA ASN A 6 9.64 70.69 -29.31
C ASN A 6 8.92 71.98 -28.77
N PRO A 7 9.37 72.65 -27.67
CA PRO A 7 10.68 72.57 -27.00
C PRO A 7 10.73 72.61 -25.45
N LYS A 8 11.95 72.33 -24.96
CA LYS A 8 12.46 72.40 -23.57
C LYS A 8 12.45 73.83 -23.00
N PRO A 9 12.37 73.99 -21.67
CA PRO A 9 13.39 74.80 -21.01
C PRO A 9 14.00 74.17 -19.75
N ALA A 10 15.27 74.56 -19.57
CA ALA A 10 16.28 74.29 -18.55
C ALA A 10 15.82 73.90 -17.13
N GLU A 11 16.36 72.78 -16.65
CA GLU A 11 16.48 72.46 -15.23
C GLU A 11 17.69 73.17 -14.62
N THR A 12 17.43 73.81 -13.50
CA THR A 12 18.36 74.49 -12.61
C THR A 12 19.24 73.49 -11.85
N ALA A 13 20.54 73.78 -11.85
CA ALA A 13 21.54 73.06 -11.06
C ALA A 13 21.36 73.33 -9.56
N GLY A 14 21.19 72.26 -8.78
CA GLY A 14 21.27 72.25 -7.30
C GLY A 14 22.48 71.42 -6.83
N PRO A 15 23.07 71.76 -5.66
CA PRO A 15 24.47 71.46 -5.36
C PRO A 15 24.75 70.01 -4.95
N ALA A 16 25.99 69.59 -5.26
CA ALA A 16 26.58 68.30 -5.00
C ALA A 16 26.49 67.89 -3.51
N GLN A 17 25.88 66.73 -3.25
CA GLN A 17 25.99 66.03 -1.98
C GLN A 17 27.34 65.32 -1.87
N SER A 18 27.97 65.54 -0.73
CA SER A 18 29.24 65.02 -0.27
C SER A 18 29.32 63.49 -0.34
N ALA A 19 30.32 62.98 -1.06
CA ALA A 19 30.70 61.58 -1.06
C ALA A 19 31.21 61.19 0.34
N ALA A 20 30.40 60.47 1.10
CA ALA A 20 30.84 59.83 2.35
C ALA A 20 31.94 58.80 2.03
N SER A 21 33.10 58.97 2.66
CA SER A 21 34.23 58.05 2.56
C SER A 21 33.87 56.68 3.13
N LYS A 22 34.08 55.62 2.33
CA LYS A 22 33.95 54.24 2.81
C LYS A 22 34.99 53.98 3.90
N PRO A 23 34.63 53.39 5.06
CA PRO A 23 35.60 53.11 6.11
C PRO A 23 36.63 52.06 5.63
N ALA A 24 37.90 52.33 5.95
CA ALA A 24 39.03 51.48 5.63
C ALA A 24 38.84 50.04 6.17
N SER A 25 39.18 49.05 5.34
CA SER A 25 39.09 47.65 5.70
C SER A 25 40.06 47.31 6.83
N LYS A 26 39.55 46.71 7.91
CA LYS A 26 40.34 46.23 9.06
C LYS A 26 41.48 45.26 8.63
N PRO A 27 42.62 45.25 9.35
CA PRO A 27 43.80 44.46 9.01
C PRO A 27 43.53 42.94 9.08
N VAL A 28 44.13 42.21 8.15
CA VAL A 28 43.97 40.77 7.93
C VAL A 28 44.79 39.99 8.96
N ASN A 29 44.26 38.89 9.51
CA ASN A 29 45.00 38.00 10.41
C ASN A 29 46.17 37.32 9.66
N PRO A 30 47.44 37.56 10.05
CA PRO A 30 48.62 37.10 9.30
C PRO A 30 48.77 35.57 9.28
N ALA A 31 48.26 34.86 10.29
CA ALA A 31 48.33 33.41 10.38
C ALA A 31 47.58 32.67 9.25
N PHE A 32 46.42 33.18 8.83
CA PHE A 32 45.66 32.56 7.72
C PHE A 32 46.33 32.75 6.36
N ARG A 33 47.09 33.84 6.20
CA ARG A 33 47.83 34.13 4.98
C ARG A 33 49.06 33.22 4.83
N MET A 34 49.69 32.85 5.95
CA MET A 34 50.83 31.91 5.96
C MET A 34 50.40 30.46 5.68
N MET A 35 49.15 30.10 5.98
CA MET A 35 48.59 28.77 5.65
C MET A 35 48.02 28.64 4.22
N GLY A 36 48.18 29.66 3.37
CA GLY A 36 47.70 29.63 1.98
C GLY A 36 46.18 29.60 1.83
N LEU A 37 45.43 29.79 2.92
CA LEU A 37 43.97 29.77 2.91
C LEU A 37 43.44 31.11 2.37
N PRO A 38 42.49 31.10 1.42
CA PRO A 38 41.88 32.33 0.93
C PRO A 38 41.20 33.07 2.09
N ASN A 39 41.15 34.40 2.02
CA ASN A 39 40.50 35.24 3.03
C ASN A 39 38.97 35.05 3.00
N ILE A 40 38.47 33.93 3.55
CA ILE A 40 37.04 33.66 3.67
C ILE A 40 36.48 34.59 4.74
N LYS A 41 35.96 35.74 4.31
CA LYS A 41 35.19 36.62 5.18
C LYS A 41 33.83 35.94 5.41
N PHE A 42 33.69 35.21 6.51
CA PHE A 42 32.39 34.71 7.00
C PHE A 42 31.50 35.89 7.38
N ARG A 43 30.99 36.63 6.38
CA ARG A 43 29.91 37.57 6.57
C ARG A 43 28.65 36.75 6.75
N LEU A 44 27.90 37.05 7.81
CA LEU A 44 26.58 36.47 8.01
C LEU A 44 25.74 36.71 6.75
N PRO A 45 24.95 35.72 6.30
CA PRO A 45 24.01 35.91 5.21
C PRO A 45 23.08 37.09 5.52
N SER A 46 22.57 37.77 4.48
CA SER A 46 21.60 38.84 4.71
C SER A 46 20.35 38.32 5.42
N ARG A 47 19.54 39.21 6.03
CA ARG A 47 18.30 38.83 6.75
C ARG A 47 17.40 37.89 5.95
N ASN A 48 17.17 38.18 4.67
CA ASN A 48 16.31 37.34 3.82
C ASN A 48 16.93 35.96 3.57
N TRP A 49 18.25 35.89 3.41
CA TRP A 49 18.95 34.62 3.29
C TRP A 49 18.93 33.81 4.59
N MET A 50 19.06 34.47 5.74
CA MET A 50 18.92 33.79 7.04
C MET A 50 17.51 33.21 7.19
N ILE A 51 16.46 34.00 6.91
CA ILE A 51 15.07 33.53 6.96
C ILE A 51 14.86 32.34 6.00
N PHE A 52 15.38 32.43 4.78
CA PHE A 52 15.29 31.35 3.81
C PHE A 52 15.96 30.07 4.31
N TRP A 53 17.20 30.17 4.81
CA TRP A 53 17.94 29.01 5.31
C TRP A 53 17.36 28.44 6.60
N THR A 54 16.80 29.26 7.50
CA THR A 54 16.15 28.75 8.71
C THR A 54 14.87 28.00 8.38
N ILE A 55 14.04 28.49 7.47
CA ILE A 55 12.79 27.82 7.07
C ILE A 55 13.11 26.53 6.31
N THR A 56 13.96 26.59 5.29
CA THR A 56 14.33 25.39 4.50
C THR A 56 15.13 24.39 5.34
N GLY A 57 16.04 24.86 6.18
CA GLY A 57 16.82 24.03 7.11
C GLY A 57 15.95 23.33 8.15
N SER A 58 14.99 24.03 8.76
CA SER A 58 14.07 23.42 9.74
C SER A 58 13.13 22.39 9.09
N PHE A 59 12.56 22.69 7.92
CA PHE A 59 11.72 21.73 7.20
C PHE A 59 12.48 20.49 6.75
N THR A 60 13.69 20.66 6.20
CA THR A 60 14.54 19.54 5.80
C THR A 60 15.00 18.70 7.00
N ALA A 61 15.35 19.34 8.11
CA ALA A 61 15.67 18.64 9.36
C ALA A 61 14.48 17.81 9.86
N ALA A 62 13.27 18.36 9.86
CA ALA A 62 12.06 17.63 10.25
C ALA A 62 11.80 16.40 9.34
N LEU A 63 11.98 16.55 8.03
CA LEU A 63 11.82 15.46 7.06
C LEU A 63 12.88 14.35 7.27
N ILE A 64 14.14 14.72 7.48
CA ILE A 64 15.23 13.76 7.73
C ILE A 64 14.99 13.04 9.06
N TYR A 65 14.54 13.77 10.09
CA TYR A 65 14.21 13.22 11.39
C TYR A 65 13.07 12.19 11.29
N ASP A 66 11.94 12.54 10.67
CA ASP A 66 10.81 11.61 10.52
C ASP A 66 11.18 10.37 9.71
N ARG A 67 11.97 10.52 8.63
CA ARG A 67 12.49 9.36 7.87
C ARG A 67 13.41 8.47 8.69
N ARG A 68 14.23 9.05 9.57
CA ARG A 68 15.12 8.29 10.46
C ARG A 68 14.30 7.53 11.50
N GLU A 69 13.35 8.19 12.16
CA GLU A 69 12.48 7.57 13.16
C GLU A 69 11.57 6.51 12.55
N LYS A 70 11.01 6.77 11.37
CA LYS A 70 10.27 5.76 10.60
C LYS A 70 11.11 4.50 10.34
N ARG A 71 12.36 4.65 9.89
CA ARG A 71 13.25 3.50 9.66
C ARG A 71 13.57 2.77 10.96
N ARG A 72 13.75 3.48 12.07
CA ARG A 72 13.95 2.87 13.40
C ARG A 72 12.73 2.07 13.84
N ALA A 73 11.52 2.62 13.68
CA ALA A 73 10.28 1.91 13.98
C ALA A 73 10.12 0.65 13.11
N GLN A 74 10.41 0.75 11.81
CA GLN A 74 10.38 -0.42 10.92
C GLN A 74 11.40 -1.48 11.33
N GLN A 75 12.65 -1.09 11.62
CA GLN A 75 13.71 -2.00 12.06
C GLN A 75 13.33 -2.72 13.36
N LYS A 76 12.78 -1.99 14.35
CA LYS A 76 12.27 -2.55 15.60
C LYS A 76 11.32 -3.73 15.37
N TRP A 77 10.34 -3.57 14.48
CA TRP A 77 9.38 -4.63 14.18
C TRP A 77 9.97 -5.73 13.29
N CYS A 78 10.82 -5.39 12.32
CA CYS A 78 11.54 -6.38 11.52
C CYS A 78 12.42 -7.29 12.40
N ASP A 79 13.21 -6.72 13.30
CA ASP A 79 14.11 -7.46 14.20
C ASP A 79 13.31 -8.36 15.17
N LEU A 80 12.11 -7.92 15.56
CA LEU A 80 11.20 -8.71 16.38
C LEU A 80 10.70 -9.98 15.67
N VAL A 81 10.38 -9.94 14.38
CA VAL A 81 9.93 -11.14 13.64
C VAL A 81 11.04 -11.87 12.89
N ALA A 82 12.24 -11.29 12.78
CA ALA A 82 13.35 -11.85 12.00
C ALA A 82 13.77 -13.26 12.41
N HIS A 83 13.57 -13.65 13.67
CA HIS A 83 13.90 -15.00 14.14
C HIS A 83 13.12 -16.11 13.42
N LEU A 84 11.89 -15.85 12.98
CA LEU A 84 11.07 -16.83 12.24
C LEU A 84 11.72 -17.27 10.93
N SER A 85 12.49 -16.37 10.29
CA SER A 85 13.16 -16.69 9.02
C SER A 85 14.22 -17.78 9.13
N LYS A 86 14.69 -18.07 10.36
CA LYS A 86 15.77 -19.03 10.63
C LYS A 86 15.26 -20.39 11.07
N GLU A 87 13.96 -20.49 11.36
CA GLU A 87 13.35 -21.77 11.68
C GLU A 87 13.44 -22.69 10.46
N THR A 88 13.83 -23.94 10.68
CA THR A 88 13.93 -24.94 9.63
C THR A 88 12.60 -25.67 9.48
N LEU A 89 12.15 -25.86 8.24
CA LEU A 89 10.97 -26.68 7.94
C LEU A 89 11.35 -28.05 7.38
N PRO A 90 10.51 -29.08 7.61
CA PRO A 90 10.56 -30.33 6.86
C PRO A 90 10.39 -30.10 5.35
N VAL A 91 10.96 -31.00 4.54
CA VAL A 91 10.90 -30.93 3.06
C VAL A 91 9.47 -31.07 2.53
N GLU A 92 8.61 -31.76 3.27
CA GLU A 92 7.20 -32.00 2.92
C GLU A 92 6.28 -30.81 3.29
N GLN A 93 6.82 -29.77 3.92
CA GLN A 93 6.05 -28.63 4.42
C GLN A 93 6.43 -27.33 3.73
N MET A 94 5.41 -26.58 3.32
CA MET A 94 5.57 -25.20 2.85
C MET A 94 5.31 -24.22 3.99
N ARG A 95 6.00 -23.07 3.99
CA ARG A 95 5.70 -21.97 4.91
C ARG A 95 4.23 -21.55 4.79
N ARG A 96 3.61 -21.18 5.92
CA ARG A 96 2.25 -20.65 5.88
C ARG A 96 2.18 -19.38 5.03
N LYS A 97 1.06 -19.21 4.32
CA LYS A 97 0.80 -18.07 3.43
C LYS A 97 -0.20 -17.10 4.06
N ILE A 98 0.14 -15.81 4.08
CA ILE A 98 -0.74 -14.72 4.53
C ILE A 98 -1.48 -14.12 3.33
N THR A 99 -2.76 -13.80 3.48
CA THR A 99 -3.53 -13.12 2.42
C THR A 99 -3.55 -11.61 2.68
N VAL A 100 -3.15 -10.82 1.70
CA VAL A 100 -3.14 -9.35 1.77
C VAL A 100 -4.20 -8.79 0.84
N PHE A 101 -5.19 -8.12 1.41
CA PHE A 101 -6.25 -7.43 0.69
C PHE A 101 -5.90 -5.94 0.56
N LEU A 102 -5.89 -5.46 -0.69
CA LEU A 102 -5.63 -4.06 -0.98
C LEU A 102 -6.56 -3.59 -2.10
N ALA A 103 -7.11 -2.38 -1.96
CA ALA A 103 -7.90 -1.75 -3.00
C ALA A 103 -7.46 -0.31 -3.22
N ALA A 104 -7.73 0.20 -4.41
CA ALA A 104 -7.55 1.60 -4.74
C ALA A 104 -8.30 2.47 -3.71
N PRO A 105 -7.64 3.47 -3.08
CA PRO A 105 -8.35 4.37 -2.20
C PRO A 105 -9.44 5.14 -2.98
N PRO A 106 -10.53 5.52 -2.31
CA PRO A 106 -11.61 6.24 -2.96
C PRO A 106 -11.13 7.57 -3.58
N GLY A 107 -11.26 7.71 -4.90
CA GLY A 107 -10.87 8.90 -5.66
C GLY A 107 -9.43 8.92 -6.19
N ASP A 108 -8.66 7.84 -6.04
CA ASP A 108 -7.30 7.68 -6.60
C ASP A 108 -7.09 6.23 -7.09
N GLY A 109 -5.91 5.92 -7.64
CA GLY A 109 -5.60 4.62 -8.22
C GLY A 109 -4.92 3.63 -7.26
N LEU A 110 -4.85 2.37 -7.69
CA LEU A 110 -4.24 1.25 -6.94
C LEU A 110 -2.76 1.46 -6.57
N ARG A 111 -2.05 2.35 -7.28
CA ARG A 111 -0.63 2.61 -7.05
C ARG A 111 -0.34 3.03 -5.62
N VAL A 112 -1.19 3.89 -5.04
CA VAL A 112 -0.97 4.41 -3.68
C VAL A 112 -1.10 3.30 -2.63
N ALA A 113 -2.07 2.40 -2.81
CA ALA A 113 -2.22 1.24 -1.93
C ALA A 113 -1.01 0.28 -2.03
N ARG A 114 -0.51 0.03 -3.25
CA ARG A 114 0.70 -0.77 -3.46
C ARG A 114 1.95 -0.14 -2.85
N ASP A 115 2.10 1.18 -2.98
CA ASP A 115 3.23 1.91 -2.40
C ASP A 115 3.14 1.85 -0.86
N HIS A 116 1.95 1.97 -0.28
CA HIS A 116 1.72 1.80 1.16
C HIS A 116 2.10 0.39 1.64
N PHE A 117 1.66 -0.65 0.93
CA PHE A 117 2.04 -2.04 1.22
C PHE A 117 3.56 -2.22 1.16
N LYS A 118 4.21 -1.76 0.09
CA LYS A 118 5.67 -1.87 -0.08
C LYS A 118 6.45 -1.11 0.98
N GLU A 119 5.94 0.05 1.40
CA GLU A 119 6.66 0.94 2.30
C GLU A 119 6.53 0.52 3.77
N TYR A 120 5.36 0.03 4.22
CA TYR A 120 5.11 -0.27 5.63
C TYR A 120 5.01 -1.77 5.96
N VAL A 121 4.36 -2.55 5.11
CA VAL A 121 4.01 -3.95 5.41
C VAL A 121 5.09 -4.92 4.93
N LYS A 122 5.46 -4.81 3.65
CA LYS A 122 6.38 -5.73 2.98
C LYS A 122 7.70 -5.94 3.73
N PRO A 123 8.37 -4.91 4.29
CA PRO A 123 9.64 -5.11 5.00
C PRO A 123 9.53 -6.11 6.16
N ILE A 124 8.40 -6.13 6.87
CA ILE A 124 8.17 -6.98 8.04
C ILE A 124 7.89 -8.42 7.62
N LEU A 125 7.05 -8.61 6.59
CA LEU A 125 6.79 -9.93 6.00
C LEU A 125 8.08 -10.57 5.45
N VAL A 126 8.91 -9.77 4.77
CA VAL A 126 10.19 -10.22 4.22
C VAL A 126 11.19 -10.55 5.33
N ALA A 127 11.25 -9.76 6.41
CA ALA A 127 12.12 -10.06 7.55
C ALA A 127 11.77 -11.40 8.20
N ALA A 128 10.49 -11.75 8.25
CA ALA A 128 10.00 -13.03 8.78
C ALA A 128 10.11 -14.21 7.79
N ALA A 129 10.48 -13.95 6.53
CA ALA A 129 10.42 -14.93 5.43
C ALA A 129 9.05 -15.61 5.28
N VAL A 130 7.96 -14.84 5.44
CA VAL A 130 6.59 -15.34 5.28
C VAL A 130 6.07 -15.05 3.87
N ASP A 131 5.53 -16.09 3.23
CA ASP A 131 4.90 -15.98 1.92
C ASP A 131 3.56 -15.25 2.02
N TYR A 132 3.24 -14.45 1.01
CA TYR A 132 1.97 -13.72 0.97
C TYR A 132 1.30 -13.80 -0.40
N GLN A 133 -0.03 -13.88 -0.40
CA GLN A 133 -0.89 -13.68 -1.56
C GLN A 133 -1.43 -12.26 -1.53
N VAL A 134 -1.54 -11.62 -2.69
CA VAL A 134 -2.14 -10.29 -2.78
C VAL A 134 -3.42 -10.35 -3.59
N ILE A 135 -4.52 -9.88 -3.02
CA ILE A 135 -5.80 -9.69 -3.69
C ILE A 135 -6.00 -8.20 -3.87
N GLU A 136 -6.03 -7.77 -5.12
CA GLU A 136 -6.07 -6.36 -5.49
C GLU A 136 -7.43 -5.97 -6.08
N GLY A 137 -8.08 -4.96 -5.50
CA GLY A 137 -9.27 -4.33 -6.08
C GLY A 137 -8.94 -2.99 -6.72
N ARG A 138 -9.09 -2.86 -8.03
CA ARG A 138 -8.99 -1.57 -8.74
C ARG A 138 -10.25 -0.75 -8.62
N ARG A 139 -11.40 -1.41 -8.48
CA ARG A 139 -12.73 -0.81 -8.38
C ARG A 139 -13.43 -1.34 -7.13
N GLU A 140 -14.44 -0.59 -6.71
CA GLU A 140 -15.35 -1.00 -5.64
C GLU A 140 -15.99 -2.35 -5.97
N GLY A 141 -15.98 -3.27 -5.01
CA GLY A 141 -16.57 -4.60 -5.11
C GLY A 141 -15.65 -5.70 -5.64
N GLU A 142 -14.47 -5.36 -6.14
CA GLU A 142 -13.51 -6.36 -6.62
C GLU A 142 -12.88 -7.15 -5.45
N VAL A 143 -12.63 -6.53 -4.29
CA VAL A 143 -12.07 -7.24 -3.13
C VAL A 143 -13.11 -8.18 -2.53
N ARG A 144 -14.34 -7.70 -2.37
CA ARG A 144 -15.48 -8.51 -1.94
C ARG A 144 -15.65 -9.74 -2.83
N ALA A 145 -15.74 -9.54 -4.15
CA ALA A 145 -15.92 -10.63 -5.10
C ALA A 145 -14.74 -11.61 -5.07
N GLY A 146 -13.51 -11.11 -5.04
CA GLY A 146 -12.31 -11.96 -4.95
C GLY A 146 -12.29 -12.84 -3.70
N LEU A 147 -12.63 -12.29 -2.54
CA LEU A 147 -12.72 -13.07 -1.29
C LEU A 147 -13.88 -14.07 -1.32
N ALA A 148 -15.07 -13.64 -1.75
CA ALA A 148 -16.23 -14.50 -1.83
C ALA A 148 -15.99 -15.69 -2.78
N GLU A 149 -15.35 -15.46 -3.93
CA GLU A 149 -14.95 -16.52 -4.86
C GLU A 149 -13.93 -17.49 -4.25
N GLN A 150 -12.95 -17.00 -3.49
CA GLN A 150 -11.99 -17.85 -2.79
C GLN A 150 -12.67 -18.74 -1.73
N ILE A 151 -13.60 -18.19 -0.96
CA ILE A 151 -14.38 -18.97 0.03
C ILE A 151 -15.24 -20.00 -0.70
N ARG A 152 -15.95 -19.63 -1.77
CA ARG A 152 -16.75 -20.58 -2.58
C ARG A 152 -15.89 -21.70 -3.15
N LYS A 153 -14.70 -21.39 -3.68
CA LYS A 153 -13.76 -22.39 -4.17
C LYS A 153 -13.33 -23.37 -3.06
N THR A 154 -13.09 -22.86 -1.86
CA THR A 154 -12.76 -23.68 -0.69
C THR A 154 -13.92 -24.60 -0.30
N ARG A 155 -15.16 -24.07 -0.31
CA ARG A 155 -16.39 -24.82 -0.03
C ARG A 155 -16.68 -25.91 -1.06
N ARG A 156 -16.49 -25.63 -2.35
CA ARG A 156 -16.63 -26.62 -3.43
C ARG A 156 -15.62 -27.76 -3.29
N ARG A 157 -14.37 -27.43 -2.97
CA ARG A 157 -13.31 -28.42 -2.70
C ARG A 157 -13.59 -29.28 -1.48
N ALA A 158 -14.30 -28.74 -0.49
CA ALA A 158 -14.77 -29.48 0.67
C ALA A 158 -15.97 -30.41 0.36
N GLY A 159 -16.46 -30.44 -0.89
CA GLY A 159 -17.48 -31.38 -1.36
C GLY A 159 -18.91 -30.85 -1.35
N GLU A 160 -19.11 -29.54 -1.21
CA GLU A 160 -20.46 -28.96 -1.33
C GLU A 160 -20.98 -29.04 -2.79
N PRO A 161 -22.26 -29.39 -3.00
CA PRO A 161 -22.82 -29.54 -4.34
C PRO A 161 -22.87 -28.18 -5.05
N SER A 162 -22.22 -28.06 -6.20
CA SER A 162 -22.27 -26.88 -7.06
C SER A 162 -22.43 -27.27 -8.52
N SER A 163 -23.15 -26.46 -9.29
CA SER A 163 -23.31 -26.65 -10.74
C SER A 163 -22.15 -26.07 -11.56
N VAL A 164 -21.33 -25.21 -10.94
CA VAL A 164 -20.17 -24.58 -11.58
C VAL A 164 -19.04 -25.59 -11.79
N VAL A 165 -18.65 -25.78 -13.06
CA VAL A 165 -17.43 -26.51 -13.42
C VAL A 165 -16.22 -25.63 -13.11
N GLU A 166 -15.31 -26.08 -12.25
CA GLU A 166 -14.09 -25.34 -11.96
C GLU A 166 -13.17 -25.35 -13.19
N GLU A 167 -12.93 -24.17 -13.76
CA GLU A 167 -11.87 -24.00 -14.74
C GLU A 167 -10.51 -24.19 -14.03
N PRO A 168 -9.58 -24.99 -14.59
CA PRO A 168 -8.29 -25.24 -13.98
C PRO A 168 -7.45 -23.96 -13.97
N SER A 169 -7.40 -23.26 -12.84
CA SER A 169 -6.48 -22.15 -12.64
C SER A 169 -5.07 -22.68 -12.37
N VAL A 170 -4.02 -21.93 -12.75
CA VAL A 170 -2.62 -22.32 -12.49
C VAL A 170 -2.39 -22.63 -11.02
N GLU A 171 -2.93 -21.80 -10.11
CA GLU A 171 -2.86 -22.03 -8.66
C GLU A 171 -3.62 -23.30 -8.24
N GLY A 172 -4.72 -23.64 -8.92
CA GLY A 172 -5.47 -24.87 -8.69
C GLY A 172 -4.67 -26.10 -9.06
N VAL A 173 -4.09 -26.12 -10.28
CA VAL A 173 -3.25 -27.23 -10.75
C VAL A 173 -2.03 -27.43 -9.84
N VAL A 174 -1.39 -26.34 -9.42
CA VAL A 174 -0.26 -26.38 -8.48
C VAL A 174 -0.70 -26.92 -7.12
N TYR A 175 -1.90 -26.58 -6.66
CA TYR A 175 -2.45 -27.11 -5.42
C TYR A 175 -2.74 -28.61 -5.52
N ASP A 176 -3.38 -29.07 -6.60
CA ASP A 176 -3.76 -30.47 -6.78
C ASP A 176 -2.52 -31.38 -6.97
N THR A 177 -1.48 -30.87 -7.62
CA THR A 177 -0.19 -31.57 -7.71
C THR A 177 0.50 -31.67 -6.35
N ARG A 178 0.45 -30.61 -5.52
CA ARG A 178 0.99 -30.63 -4.15
C ARG A 178 0.26 -31.60 -3.24
N THR A 179 -1.08 -31.62 -3.28
CA THR A 179 -1.87 -32.55 -2.47
C THR A 179 -1.62 -34.00 -2.89
N HIS A 180 -1.46 -34.27 -4.20
CA HIS A 180 -1.09 -35.60 -4.68
C HIS A 180 0.33 -36.02 -4.24
N LEU A 181 1.26 -35.07 -4.11
CA LEU A 181 2.61 -35.32 -3.60
C LEU A 181 2.71 -35.34 -2.06
N GLY A 182 1.61 -35.11 -1.35
CA GLY A 182 1.58 -35.05 0.12
C GLY A 182 2.23 -33.79 0.71
N ILE A 183 2.44 -32.74 -0.08
CA ILE A 183 3.00 -31.47 0.39
C ILE A 183 1.91 -30.66 1.08
N THR A 184 2.10 -30.35 2.36
CA THR A 184 1.13 -29.60 3.18
C THR A 184 1.67 -28.22 3.57
N ASP A 185 0.77 -27.28 3.82
CA ASP A 185 1.15 -26.00 4.45
C ASP A 185 1.56 -26.25 5.92
N GLU A 186 2.44 -25.41 6.44
CA GLU A 186 2.85 -25.37 7.84
C GLU A 186 1.60 -25.31 8.75
N PRO A 187 1.49 -26.23 9.74
CA PRO A 187 0.37 -26.22 10.66
C PRO A 187 0.44 -24.98 11.53
N GLY A 188 -0.46 -24.05 11.30
CA GLY A 188 -0.50 -22.79 12.03
C GLY A 188 -1.69 -21.97 11.62
N PRO A 189 -2.06 -20.99 12.45
CA PRO A 189 -3.20 -20.15 12.15
C PRO A 189 -2.82 -19.27 10.94
N LYS A 190 -3.68 -19.27 9.92
CA LYS A 190 -3.55 -18.37 8.77
C LYS A 190 -4.08 -17.00 9.17
N GLY A 191 -3.87 -16.02 8.32
CA GLY A 191 -4.42 -14.71 8.63
C GLY A 191 -4.47 -13.78 7.45
N ASP A 192 -5.39 -12.83 7.61
CA ASP A 192 -5.81 -11.91 6.58
C ASP A 192 -5.41 -10.49 6.96
N LEU A 193 -4.68 -9.82 6.08
CA LEU A 193 -4.21 -8.47 6.25
C LEU A 193 -5.00 -7.53 5.35
N VAL A 194 -5.76 -6.60 5.93
CA VAL A 194 -6.69 -5.76 5.17
C VAL A 194 -6.26 -4.30 5.22
N ILE A 195 -5.86 -3.71 4.09
CA ILE A 195 -5.26 -2.37 4.06
C ILE A 195 -6.30 -1.30 3.75
N GLY A 196 -6.76 -0.61 4.79
CA GLY A 196 -7.69 0.53 4.71
C GLY A 196 -9.11 0.23 5.18
N ARG A 197 -9.89 1.30 5.39
CA ARG A 197 -11.29 1.19 5.83
C ARG A 197 -12.21 0.71 4.72
N HIS A 198 -12.02 1.20 3.50
CA HIS A 198 -12.83 0.83 2.33
C HIS A 198 -12.66 -0.66 2.00
N THR A 199 -11.43 -1.16 1.99
CA THR A 199 -11.14 -2.61 1.86
C THR A 199 -11.68 -3.42 3.02
N TRP A 200 -11.65 -2.90 4.26
CA TRP A 200 -12.25 -3.57 5.42
C TRP A 200 -13.75 -3.78 5.26
N LYS A 201 -14.47 -2.78 4.72
CA LYS A 201 -15.90 -2.90 4.40
C LYS A 201 -16.14 -3.99 3.35
N GLU A 202 -15.39 -3.97 2.24
CA GLU A 202 -15.48 -5.00 1.20
C GLU A 202 -15.10 -6.40 1.70
N TYR A 203 -14.07 -6.49 2.55
CA TYR A 203 -13.60 -7.74 3.16
C TYR A 203 -14.70 -8.37 4.02
N ILE A 204 -15.32 -7.59 4.92
CA ILE A 204 -16.43 -8.09 5.74
C ILE A 204 -17.59 -8.54 4.85
N ARG A 205 -17.97 -7.71 3.87
CA ARG A 205 -19.05 -8.03 2.92
C ARG A 205 -18.76 -9.32 2.16
N GLY A 206 -17.52 -9.49 1.69
CA GLY A 206 -17.07 -10.65 0.93
C GLY A 206 -16.99 -11.92 1.78
N LEU A 207 -16.60 -11.78 3.05
CA LEU A 207 -16.60 -12.88 4.01
C LEU A 207 -18.02 -13.42 4.23
N HIS A 208 -18.97 -12.52 4.48
CA HIS A 208 -20.38 -12.91 4.67
C HIS A 208 -20.99 -13.46 3.39
N GLU A 209 -20.73 -12.83 2.25
CA GLU A 209 -21.22 -13.31 0.95
C GLU A 209 -20.61 -14.65 0.55
N GLY A 210 -19.34 -14.91 0.89
CA GLY A 210 -18.67 -16.18 0.60
C GLY A 210 -19.22 -17.35 1.41
N TRP A 211 -19.52 -17.14 2.69
CA TRP A 211 -20.05 -18.18 3.58
C TRP A 211 -21.56 -18.34 3.50
N LEU A 212 -22.33 -17.25 3.49
CA LEU A 212 -23.80 -17.30 3.49
C LEU A 212 -24.38 -17.34 2.07
N GLY A 213 -23.64 -16.84 1.08
CA GLY A 213 -24.12 -16.76 -0.29
C GLY A 213 -24.13 -18.12 -1.02
N PRO A 214 -24.85 -18.18 -2.15
CA PRO A 214 -24.87 -19.36 -3.00
C PRO A 214 -23.49 -19.61 -3.63
N LEU A 215 -23.22 -20.90 -3.93
CA LEU A 215 -22.00 -21.31 -4.65
C LEU A 215 -22.09 -21.04 -6.15
N ASP A 216 -23.31 -21.07 -6.67
CA ASP A 216 -23.63 -20.89 -8.07
C ASP A 216 -23.92 -19.40 -8.36
N PRO A 217 -23.51 -18.89 -9.53
CA PRO A 217 -23.75 -17.51 -9.91
C PRO A 217 -25.26 -17.23 -9.97
N PRO A 218 -25.74 -16.10 -9.42
CA PRO A 218 -27.11 -15.67 -9.69
C PRO A 218 -27.29 -15.46 -11.20
N PRO A 219 -28.50 -15.66 -11.74
CA PRO A 219 -28.77 -15.36 -13.14
C PRO A 219 -28.38 -13.91 -13.40
N ALA A 220 -27.57 -13.68 -14.45
CA ALA A 220 -27.16 -12.33 -14.82
C ALA A 220 -28.41 -11.47 -15.03
N PRO A 221 -28.43 -10.21 -14.56
CA PRO A 221 -29.53 -9.30 -14.85
C PRO A 221 -29.66 -9.16 -16.36
N THR A 222 -30.84 -9.46 -16.89
CA THR A 222 -31.15 -9.38 -18.32
C THR A 222 -30.97 -7.93 -18.79
N GLU A 223 -30.02 -7.68 -19.69
CA GLU A 223 -29.85 -6.41 -20.40
C GLU A 223 -30.94 -6.23 -21.47
N ASP A 224 -32.21 -6.30 -21.08
CA ASP A 224 -33.32 -5.94 -21.96
C ASP A 224 -33.84 -4.55 -21.58
N GLU A 225 -34.02 -3.73 -22.62
CA GLU A 225 -34.53 -2.34 -22.64
C GLU A 225 -33.52 -1.19 -22.45
N GLN A 226 -32.62 -1.03 -23.43
CA GLN A 226 -32.34 0.29 -24.04
C GLN A 226 -31.43 0.16 -25.29
N GLN A 227 -32.00 -0.33 -26.40
CA GLN A 227 -31.56 0.06 -27.73
C GLN A 227 -32.70 0.82 -28.41
N PRO A 228 -32.55 2.12 -28.72
CA PRO A 228 -33.42 2.79 -29.67
C PRO A 228 -33.21 2.15 -31.05
N GLN A 229 -34.27 1.52 -31.54
CA GLN A 229 -34.39 1.02 -32.91
C GLN A 229 -34.05 2.15 -33.90
N GLN A 230 -32.98 1.97 -34.70
CA GLN A 230 -32.80 2.73 -35.94
C GLN A 230 -33.49 1.96 -37.08
N PRO A 231 -34.32 2.62 -37.91
CA PRO A 231 -35.02 1.98 -39.02
C PRO A 231 -34.09 1.70 -40.23
N PRO A 232 -34.52 0.82 -41.15
CA PRO A 232 -33.62 0.12 -42.07
C PRO A 232 -33.17 0.94 -43.28
N SER A 233 -31.98 0.58 -43.75
CA SER A 233 -31.30 1.04 -44.97
C SER A 233 -32.08 0.80 -46.26
N SER A 234 -31.87 1.68 -47.24
CA SER A 234 -32.13 1.46 -48.67
C SER A 234 -31.08 2.20 -49.53
N PRO A 235 -30.89 1.82 -50.81
CA PRO A 235 -29.58 1.46 -51.35
C PRO A 235 -28.89 2.56 -52.20
N ALA A 236 -27.63 2.28 -52.56
CA ALA A 236 -26.76 3.06 -53.47
C ALA A 236 -27.34 3.25 -54.90
N PRO A 237 -26.78 4.18 -55.70
CA PRO A 237 -25.80 3.73 -56.71
C PRO A 237 -24.62 4.69 -57.00
N GLU A 238 -23.53 4.07 -57.51
CA GLU A 238 -22.59 4.42 -58.63
C GLU A 238 -22.31 5.91 -58.92
N ASP A 239 -21.08 6.38 -59.22
CA ASP A 239 -20.14 5.89 -60.22
C ASP A 239 -18.83 6.74 -60.19
N GLY A 240 -17.73 6.24 -60.78
CA GLY A 240 -16.64 7.10 -61.29
C GLY A 240 -15.20 6.88 -60.76
N ALA A 241 -14.47 5.94 -61.37
CA ALA A 241 -12.99 5.87 -61.42
C ALA A 241 -12.42 6.92 -62.41
N PRO A 242 -11.09 7.21 -62.49
CA PRO A 242 -10.10 6.29 -63.10
C PRO A 242 -8.65 6.27 -62.51
N GLU A 243 -8.08 5.05 -62.53
CA GLU A 243 -6.76 4.55 -63.04
C GLU A 243 -5.42 5.31 -62.76
N THR A 244 -4.45 4.74 -61.98
CA THR A 244 -3.25 3.85 -62.29
C THR A 244 -2.09 4.50 -63.09
N PRO A 245 -0.80 4.03 -63.08
CA PRO A 245 -0.21 2.68 -62.80
C PRO A 245 1.03 2.66 -61.82
N GLU A 246 1.30 1.64 -61.00
CA GLU A 246 1.87 0.27 -61.21
C GLU A 246 3.42 0.10 -61.33
N LYS A 247 3.98 -0.74 -60.42
CA LYS A 247 5.01 -1.80 -60.61
C LYS A 247 5.20 -2.54 -59.26
N GLN A 248 4.63 -3.74 -59.03
CA GLN A 248 5.13 -5.11 -59.29
C GLN A 248 6.57 -5.36 -58.79
N GLU A 249 6.99 -6.46 -58.14
CA GLU A 249 6.51 -7.77 -57.65
C GLU A 249 7.70 -8.25 -56.73
N ASP A 250 7.66 -9.16 -55.75
CA ASP A 250 7.29 -10.56 -55.89
C ASP A 250 7.40 -11.33 -54.53
N THR A 251 6.69 -12.47 -54.45
CA THR A 251 6.79 -13.66 -53.56
C THR A 251 6.17 -13.68 -52.13
N THR A 252 5.10 -14.49 -52.03
CA THR A 252 4.38 -15.05 -50.85
C THR A 252 4.84 -16.52 -50.59
N PRO A 253 4.23 -17.31 -49.68
CA PRO A 253 3.90 -17.10 -48.27
C PRO A 253 4.35 -18.28 -47.36
N SER A 254 4.36 -18.09 -46.04
CA SER A 254 4.12 -19.21 -45.11
C SER A 254 3.20 -18.73 -43.99
N GLU A 255 2.06 -19.41 -43.92
CA GLU A 255 0.87 -19.11 -43.16
C GLU A 255 0.74 -20.18 -42.08
N GLU A 256 0.83 -19.80 -40.81
CA GLU A 256 0.25 -20.58 -39.71
C GLU A 256 -0.53 -19.62 -38.79
N PRO A 257 -1.76 -19.99 -38.39
CA PRO A 257 -2.76 -19.05 -37.91
C PRO A 257 -2.57 -18.73 -36.44
N LYS A 258 -2.62 -17.42 -36.13
CA LYS A 258 -2.83 -16.92 -34.77
C LYS A 258 -4.20 -17.38 -34.28
N LYS A 259 -4.23 -18.30 -33.32
CA LYS A 259 -5.38 -18.48 -32.44
C LYS A 259 -5.54 -17.21 -31.61
N GLU A 260 -6.48 -16.36 -32.00
CA GLU A 260 -7.07 -15.39 -31.10
C GLU A 260 -7.84 -16.15 -30.00
N GLU A 261 -7.20 -16.30 -28.84
CA GLU A 261 -7.95 -16.49 -27.61
C GLU A 261 -8.81 -15.24 -27.41
N GLU A 262 -10.12 -15.40 -27.57
CA GLU A 262 -11.13 -14.50 -27.03
C GLU A 262 -10.86 -14.33 -25.53
N LYS A 263 -10.08 -13.30 -25.19
CA LYS A 263 -10.10 -12.72 -23.86
C LYS A 263 -11.51 -12.21 -23.66
N LYS A 264 -12.36 -13.02 -23.03
CA LYS A 264 -13.63 -12.60 -22.41
C LYS A 264 -13.37 -11.24 -21.78
N LYS A 265 -13.95 -10.18 -22.36
CA LYS A 265 -13.83 -8.83 -21.82
C LYS A 265 -14.38 -8.91 -20.41
N LYS A 266 -13.52 -8.74 -19.41
CA LYS A 266 -13.96 -8.66 -18.01
C LYS A 266 -15.10 -7.64 -17.98
N PRO A 267 -16.27 -7.97 -17.40
CA PRO A 267 -17.40 -7.06 -17.39
C PRO A 267 -16.93 -5.71 -16.86
N THR A 268 -17.21 -4.66 -17.62
CA THR A 268 -16.73 -3.31 -17.35
C THR A 268 -17.48 -2.65 -16.19
N GLY A 269 -18.37 -3.37 -15.51
CA GLY A 269 -19.12 -2.95 -14.33
C GLY A 269 -18.58 -3.55 -13.03
N PRO A 270 -19.01 -3.03 -11.87
CA PRO A 270 -18.75 -3.67 -10.58
C PRO A 270 -19.33 -5.09 -10.61
N THR A 271 -18.63 -6.03 -9.98
CA THR A 271 -19.05 -7.42 -9.86
C THR A 271 -20.41 -7.48 -9.15
N PRO A 272 -21.43 -8.17 -9.70
CA PRO A 272 -22.73 -8.26 -9.03
C PRO A 272 -22.59 -8.96 -7.67
N THR A 273 -23.37 -8.55 -6.68
CA THR A 273 -23.44 -9.18 -5.37
C THR A 273 -24.32 -10.43 -5.45
N TYR A 274 -23.87 -11.55 -4.88
CA TYR A 274 -24.65 -12.79 -4.92
C TYR A 274 -25.73 -12.82 -3.83
N LEU A 275 -25.55 -12.04 -2.76
CA LEU A 275 -26.43 -11.98 -1.61
C LEU A 275 -26.51 -10.54 -1.06
N PRO A 276 -27.70 -9.91 -1.04
CA PRO A 276 -27.89 -8.59 -0.44
C PRO A 276 -27.70 -8.62 1.08
N THR A 277 -27.33 -7.49 1.68
CA THR A 277 -27.10 -7.38 3.16
C THR A 277 -28.31 -7.78 3.97
N SER A 278 -29.50 -7.42 3.51
CA SER A 278 -30.77 -7.70 4.17
C SER A 278 -31.12 -9.19 4.27
N ALA A 279 -30.48 -10.03 3.46
CA ALA A 279 -30.77 -11.46 3.40
C ALA A 279 -29.87 -12.31 4.31
N TYR A 280 -28.89 -11.72 5.02
CA TYR A 280 -27.92 -12.46 5.83
C TYR A 280 -28.58 -13.34 6.90
N ASP A 281 -29.52 -12.79 7.66
CA ASP A 281 -30.18 -13.51 8.77
C ASP A 281 -31.03 -14.71 8.30
N LEU A 282 -31.48 -14.66 7.04
CA LEU A 282 -32.34 -15.67 6.45
C LEU A 282 -31.56 -16.87 5.91
N GLN A 283 -30.24 -16.75 5.71
CA GLN A 283 -29.44 -17.83 5.12
C GLN A 283 -29.04 -18.88 6.17
N PRO A 284 -29.07 -20.18 5.79
CA PRO A 284 -28.52 -21.24 6.62
C PRO A 284 -26.98 -21.20 6.62
N LEU A 285 -26.37 -21.61 7.72
CA LEU A 285 -24.91 -21.77 7.78
C LEU A 285 -24.48 -22.99 6.97
N PRO A 286 -23.42 -22.90 6.14
CA PRO A 286 -22.90 -24.05 5.43
C PRO A 286 -22.23 -25.05 6.41
N PRO A 287 -22.29 -26.36 6.12
CA PRO A 287 -21.69 -27.39 6.97
C PRO A 287 -20.15 -27.33 6.98
N THR A 288 -19.54 -26.71 5.99
CA THR A 288 -18.07 -26.54 5.87
C THR A 288 -17.54 -25.34 6.65
N LEU A 289 -18.41 -24.56 7.28
CA LEU A 289 -18.01 -23.40 8.07
C LEU A 289 -17.14 -23.84 9.27
N PRO A 290 -15.91 -23.31 9.41
CA PRO A 290 -15.07 -23.65 10.56
C PRO A 290 -15.65 -23.07 11.86
N ALA A 291 -15.33 -23.71 12.99
CA ALA A 291 -15.73 -23.23 14.31
C ALA A 291 -15.12 -21.85 14.64
N THR A 292 -13.89 -21.60 14.19
CA THR A 292 -13.18 -20.33 14.31
C THR A 292 -12.66 -19.92 12.94
N LEU A 293 -12.88 -18.66 12.56
CA LEU A 293 -12.33 -18.11 11.34
C LEU A 293 -10.87 -17.69 11.56
N ASP A 294 -10.10 -17.66 10.47
CA ASP A 294 -8.74 -17.12 10.48
C ASP A 294 -8.75 -15.66 10.96
N GLY A 295 -7.72 -15.29 11.71
CA GLY A 295 -7.65 -13.96 12.30
C GLY A 295 -7.40 -12.89 11.22
N SER A 296 -8.09 -11.76 11.34
CA SER A 296 -7.95 -10.62 10.43
C SER A 296 -7.33 -9.41 11.12
N VAL A 297 -6.45 -8.70 10.42
CA VAL A 297 -5.78 -7.49 10.92
C VAL A 297 -6.07 -6.31 9.96
N PRO A 298 -6.90 -5.35 10.39
CA PRO A 298 -7.16 -4.14 9.63
C PRO A 298 -6.00 -3.14 9.83
N ILE A 299 -5.39 -2.72 8.72
CA ILE A 299 -4.30 -1.74 8.68
C ILE A 299 -4.84 -0.36 8.33
N ALA A 300 -4.42 0.66 9.08
CA ALA A 300 -4.71 2.04 8.77
C ALA A 300 -4.13 2.46 7.40
N PHE A 301 -4.94 3.13 6.58
CA PHE A 301 -4.52 3.65 5.28
C PHE A 301 -4.99 5.10 5.11
N PRO A 302 -4.31 6.06 5.76
CA PRO A 302 -4.71 7.46 5.68
C PRO A 302 -4.41 8.03 4.30
N HIS A 303 -5.47 8.32 3.55
CA HIS A 303 -5.39 8.88 2.22
C HIS A 303 -6.33 10.10 2.10
N LEU A 304 -5.74 11.29 2.13
CA LEU A 304 -6.48 12.55 2.09
C LEU A 304 -6.17 13.30 0.78
N LEU A 305 -7.22 13.59 0.01
CA LEU A 305 -7.15 14.31 -1.27
C LEU A 305 -7.63 15.77 -1.13
N GLY A 306 -7.23 16.62 -2.08
CA GLY A 306 -7.64 18.03 -2.16
C GLY A 306 -6.56 19.05 -1.77
N PHE A 307 -6.65 20.25 -2.35
CA PHE A 307 -5.69 21.35 -2.16
C PHE A 307 -5.84 22.05 -0.81
N LEU A 308 -7.08 22.29 -0.36
CA LEU A 308 -7.34 22.91 0.96
C LEU A 308 -6.87 22.02 2.13
N ASN A 309 -6.73 20.71 1.87
CA ASN A 309 -6.23 19.72 2.83
C ASN A 309 -4.69 19.62 2.85
N THR A 310 -3.98 20.40 2.04
CA THR A 310 -2.51 20.41 2.01
C THR A 310 -1.82 20.63 3.36
N PRO A 311 -2.24 21.53 4.28
CA PRO A 311 -1.58 21.67 5.58
C PRO A 311 -1.69 20.40 6.42
N ILE A 312 -2.85 19.74 6.41
CA ILE A 312 -3.07 18.45 7.10
C ILE A 312 -2.19 17.37 6.48
N ARG A 313 -2.08 17.33 5.14
CA ARG A 313 -1.21 16.39 4.42
C ARG A 313 0.26 16.60 4.76
N ILE A 314 0.73 17.85 4.88
CA ILE A 314 2.11 18.17 5.29
C ILE A 314 2.34 17.69 6.72
N TYR A 315 1.41 17.95 7.64
CA TYR A 315 1.50 17.48 9.02
C TYR A 315 1.58 15.95 9.11
N ARG A 316 0.70 15.23 8.39
CA ARG A 316 0.75 13.76 8.32
C ARG A 316 2.03 13.26 7.65
N TYR A 317 2.53 13.96 6.63
CA TYR A 317 3.76 13.61 5.93
C TYR A 317 5.00 13.72 6.83
N LEU A 318 5.02 14.66 7.78
CA LEU A 318 6.10 14.84 8.76
C LEU A 318 5.97 13.98 10.02
N ASN A 319 4.88 13.22 10.15
CA ASN A 319 4.60 12.36 11.31
C ASN A 319 4.35 10.90 10.90
N ARG A 320 4.96 10.43 9.80
CA ARG A 320 4.78 9.06 9.31
C ARG A 320 5.40 8.02 10.24
N ARG A 321 6.27 8.42 11.15
CA ARG A 321 6.86 7.52 12.17
C ARG A 321 5.81 6.83 13.05
N HIS A 322 4.73 7.53 13.43
CA HIS A 322 3.70 6.97 14.32
C HIS A 322 2.89 5.90 13.58
N LEU A 323 2.45 6.23 12.35
CA LEU A 323 1.82 5.29 11.44
C LEU A 323 2.71 4.05 11.21
N ALA A 324 4.01 4.24 11.00
CA ALA A 324 4.93 3.11 10.80
C ALA A 324 5.04 2.19 12.03
N ASP A 325 4.99 2.74 13.25
CA ASP A 325 5.01 1.96 14.49
C ASP A 325 3.67 1.23 14.72
N GLU A 326 2.54 1.89 14.45
CA GLU A 326 1.20 1.29 14.52
C GLU A 326 1.03 0.12 13.53
N ILE A 327 1.32 0.36 12.24
CA ILE A 327 1.25 -0.70 11.23
C ILE A 327 2.27 -1.80 11.54
N GLY A 328 3.46 -1.43 12.02
CA GLY A 328 4.47 -2.41 12.37
C GLY A 328 4.04 -3.34 13.49
N ARG A 329 3.37 -2.80 14.50
CA ARG A 329 2.75 -3.56 15.60
C ARG A 329 1.68 -4.52 15.08
N ASP A 330 0.75 -4.03 14.27
CA ASP A 330 -0.36 -4.82 13.73
C ASP A 330 0.15 -5.96 12.81
N VAL A 331 1.11 -5.68 11.93
CA VAL A 331 1.71 -6.70 11.05
C VAL A 331 2.53 -7.72 11.87
N ALA A 332 3.31 -7.27 12.86
CA ALA A 332 4.05 -8.17 13.73
C ALA A 332 3.12 -9.10 14.54
N ALA A 333 1.96 -8.60 14.99
CA ALA A 333 0.94 -9.41 15.66
C ALA A 333 0.46 -10.56 14.76
N LEU A 334 0.14 -10.25 13.50
CA LEU A 334 -0.26 -11.24 12.50
C LEU A 334 0.83 -12.28 12.23
N VAL A 335 2.07 -11.82 12.03
CA VAL A 335 3.20 -12.68 11.66
C VAL A 335 3.66 -13.56 12.82
N LEU A 336 3.59 -13.10 14.07
CA LEU A 336 3.86 -13.95 15.23
C LEU A 336 2.70 -14.89 15.52
N ALA A 337 1.46 -14.42 15.32
CA ALA A 337 0.23 -15.15 15.65
C ALA A 337 0.22 -15.75 17.07
N SER A 338 0.92 -15.11 18.02
CA SER A 338 1.10 -15.60 19.40
C SER A 338 -0.15 -15.44 20.25
N SER A 339 -0.95 -14.40 19.98
CA SER A 339 -2.18 -14.10 20.70
C SER A 339 -3.26 -13.64 19.73
N SER A 340 -4.40 -14.32 19.76
CA SER A 340 -5.62 -13.95 19.04
C SER A 340 -6.75 -13.72 20.03
N ARG A 341 -7.53 -12.66 19.84
CA ARG A 341 -8.74 -12.40 20.63
C ARG A 341 -9.96 -12.30 19.72
N PRO A 342 -11.17 -12.65 20.19
CA PRO A 342 -12.39 -12.29 19.50
C PRO A 342 -12.54 -10.76 19.45
N TYR A 343 -13.28 -10.27 18.47
CA TYR A 343 -13.69 -8.87 18.43
C TYR A 343 -14.65 -8.55 19.57
N THR A 344 -14.48 -7.37 20.17
CA THR A 344 -15.27 -6.98 21.35
C THR A 344 -16.48 -6.15 20.91
N GLU A 345 -17.53 -6.13 21.72
CA GLU A 345 -18.61 -5.16 21.58
C GLU A 345 -18.30 -3.92 22.41
N THR A 346 -18.34 -2.76 21.78
CA THR A 346 -18.18 -1.47 22.47
C THR A 346 -19.55 -0.88 22.75
N THR A 347 -19.84 -0.63 24.02
CA THR A 347 -20.98 0.20 24.42
C THR A 347 -20.55 1.66 24.31
N PRO A 348 -21.21 2.50 23.50
CA PRO A 348 -20.87 3.91 23.45
C PRO A 348 -21.16 4.56 24.81
N ASP A 349 -20.13 5.08 25.48
CA ASP A 349 -20.29 5.85 26.70
C ASP A 349 -21.16 7.08 26.41
N SER A 350 -22.21 7.27 27.21
CA SER A 350 -23.26 8.28 27.03
C SER A 350 -22.80 9.75 27.16
N SER A 351 -21.50 10.05 27.06
CA SER A 351 -20.93 11.38 27.26
C SER A 351 -20.90 12.26 26.01
N GLU A 352 -21.13 11.74 24.80
CA GLU A 352 -21.12 12.54 23.55
C GLU A 352 -22.48 12.72 22.86
N SER A 353 -23.57 12.11 23.36
CA SER A 353 -24.91 12.24 22.77
C SER A 353 -25.82 13.17 23.58
N LEU A 354 -26.11 14.36 23.04
CA LEU A 354 -27.09 15.32 23.58
C LEU A 354 -28.57 14.92 23.31
N THR A 355 -28.86 13.64 23.07
CA THR A 355 -30.21 13.15 22.76
C THR A 355 -30.64 12.06 23.75
N PRO A 356 -31.69 12.28 24.57
CA PRO A 356 -32.09 11.35 25.62
C PRO A 356 -33.16 10.37 25.12
N SER A 357 -32.80 9.49 24.17
CA SER A 357 -33.73 8.42 23.75
C SER A 357 -33.06 7.35 22.90
N SER A 358 -32.48 6.33 23.53
CA SER A 358 -32.41 4.93 23.10
C SER A 358 -31.47 4.20 24.05
N ASP A 359 -31.86 3.01 24.50
CA ASP A 359 -30.97 2.12 25.24
C ASP A 359 -29.65 1.94 24.46
N PRO A 360 -28.48 1.95 25.11
CA PRO A 360 -27.20 1.84 24.40
C PRO A 360 -27.09 0.43 23.82
N THR A 361 -27.34 0.32 22.51
CA THR A 361 -27.10 -0.94 21.78
C THR A 361 -25.60 -1.16 21.66
N PRO A 362 -25.09 -2.36 22.02
CA PRO A 362 -23.67 -2.66 21.87
C PRO A 362 -23.31 -2.63 20.39
N ILE A 363 -22.27 -1.86 20.04
CA ILE A 363 -21.78 -1.75 18.66
C ILE A 363 -20.57 -2.68 18.52
N PRO A 364 -20.57 -3.65 17.60
CA PRO A 364 -19.43 -4.53 17.38
C PRO A 364 -18.20 -3.75 16.89
N GLU A 365 -17.02 -4.04 17.45
CA GLU A 365 -15.74 -3.40 17.11
C GLU A 365 -15.48 -3.41 15.60
N GLN A 366 -15.86 -4.48 14.90
CA GLN A 366 -15.71 -4.62 13.45
C GLN A 366 -16.36 -3.45 12.67
N GLN A 367 -17.47 -2.89 13.17
CA GLN A 367 -18.16 -1.76 12.54
C GLN A 367 -17.40 -0.44 12.74
N THR A 368 -16.73 -0.25 13.88
CA THR A 368 -16.08 1.02 14.26
C THR A 368 -14.60 1.10 13.86
N ILE A 369 -13.96 -0.04 13.59
CA ILE A 369 -12.55 -0.12 13.15
C ILE A 369 -12.27 0.80 11.96
N LEU A 370 -11.30 1.70 12.10
CA LEU A 370 -10.88 2.66 11.06
C LEU A 370 -12.01 3.59 10.56
N ALA A 371 -13.12 3.75 11.28
CA ALA A 371 -14.24 4.60 10.87
C ALA A 371 -13.85 6.08 10.69
N THR A 372 -12.84 6.55 11.43
CA THR A 372 -12.30 7.91 11.27
C THR A 372 -11.72 8.18 9.89
N ALA A 373 -11.26 7.14 9.19
CA ALA A 373 -10.70 7.26 7.84
C ALA A 373 -11.76 7.59 6.77
N GLU A 374 -13.05 7.32 7.04
CA GLU A 374 -14.14 7.64 6.11
C GLU A 374 -14.26 9.16 5.89
N ARG A 375 -13.91 9.96 6.91
CA ARG A 375 -13.91 11.43 6.84
C ARG A 375 -12.86 12.00 5.88
N ASP A 376 -11.83 11.22 5.58
CA ASP A 376 -10.74 11.61 4.68
C ASP A 376 -11.06 11.29 3.21
N TRP A 377 -12.15 10.57 2.94
CA TRP A 377 -12.53 10.18 1.59
C TRP A 377 -12.90 11.38 0.73
N HIS A 378 -12.60 11.26 -0.57
CA HIS A 378 -12.85 12.33 -1.51
C HIS A 378 -14.35 12.53 -1.75
N LYS A 379 -14.78 13.79 -1.99
CA LYS A 379 -16.19 14.14 -2.20
C LYS A 379 -16.86 13.39 -3.36
N SER A 380 -16.08 12.99 -4.37
CA SER A 380 -16.58 12.20 -5.51
C SER A 380 -17.20 10.87 -5.08
N VAL A 381 -16.73 10.31 -3.97
CA VAL A 381 -17.19 9.03 -3.43
C VAL A 381 -18.61 9.13 -2.92
N HIS A 382 -19.02 10.31 -2.46
CA HIS A 382 -20.37 10.57 -1.96
C HIS A 382 -21.35 10.96 -3.08
N ARG A 383 -20.89 11.11 -4.32
CA ARG A 383 -21.80 11.41 -5.43
C ARG A 383 -22.67 10.19 -5.69
N THR A 384 -23.99 10.37 -5.62
CA THR A 384 -24.94 9.30 -5.89
C THR A 384 -25.12 9.14 -7.39
N ASP A 385 -25.13 7.90 -7.86
CA ASP A 385 -25.49 7.60 -9.24
C ASP A 385 -27.02 7.70 -9.36
N GLU A 386 -27.50 8.79 -9.96
CA GLU A 386 -28.95 9.05 -10.13
C GLU A 386 -29.64 7.99 -11.02
N THR A 387 -28.88 7.24 -11.80
CA THR A 387 -29.38 6.20 -12.72
C THR A 387 -29.74 4.89 -12.03
N GLN A 388 -29.12 4.57 -10.88
CA GLN A 388 -29.35 3.33 -10.13
C GLN A 388 -29.33 3.62 -8.62
N PRO A 389 -30.42 4.18 -8.07
CA PRO A 389 -30.48 4.57 -6.65
C PRO A 389 -30.45 3.36 -5.69
N ASP A 390 -30.94 2.20 -6.13
CA ASP A 390 -31.05 0.99 -5.30
C ASP A 390 -29.78 0.12 -5.32
N LYS A 391 -28.74 0.55 -6.02
CA LYS A 391 -27.49 -0.18 -6.11
C LYS A 391 -26.72 -0.10 -4.81
N GLU A 392 -26.36 -1.25 -4.24
CA GLU A 392 -25.52 -1.33 -3.05
C GLU A 392 -24.17 -0.64 -3.31
N ARG A 393 -23.74 0.18 -2.34
CA ARG A 393 -22.51 0.96 -2.37
C ARG A 393 -21.64 0.52 -1.22
N GLU A 394 -20.85 -0.50 -1.46
CA GLU A 394 -20.02 -1.18 -0.46
C GLU A 394 -19.13 -0.23 0.38
N TRP A 395 -18.66 0.87 -0.21
CA TRP A 395 -17.88 1.87 0.51
C TRP A 395 -18.71 2.78 1.40
N LEU A 396 -19.93 3.16 1.02
CA LEU A 396 -20.75 4.11 1.79
C LEU A 396 -21.72 3.42 2.73
N ASP A 397 -22.26 2.27 2.35
CA ASP A 397 -23.25 1.54 3.12
C ASP A 397 -22.67 1.09 4.46
N PRO A 398 -23.46 1.08 5.54
CA PRO A 398 -22.98 0.65 6.84
C PRO A 398 -22.57 -0.83 6.80
N ILE A 399 -21.59 -1.19 7.64
CA ILE A 399 -21.17 -2.59 7.77
C ILE A 399 -22.30 -3.38 8.44
N VAL A 400 -22.86 -4.34 7.72
CA VAL A 400 -23.84 -5.30 8.24
C VAL A 400 -23.12 -6.61 8.57
N LEU A 401 -23.36 -7.15 9.76
CA LEU A 401 -22.72 -8.36 10.27
C LEU A 401 -23.79 -9.40 10.65
N ASP A 402 -23.58 -10.65 10.25
CA ASP A 402 -24.31 -11.78 10.84
C ASP A 402 -23.64 -12.12 12.19
N PRO A 403 -24.38 -12.11 13.32
CA PRO A 403 -23.81 -12.44 14.63
C PRO A 403 -23.13 -13.82 14.67
N ARG A 404 -23.57 -14.77 13.84
CA ARG A 404 -22.97 -16.11 13.73
C ARG A 404 -21.56 -16.04 13.16
N LEU A 405 -21.32 -15.19 12.16
CA LEU A 405 -19.99 -15.03 11.60
C LEU A 405 -19.13 -14.09 12.45
N ALA A 406 -19.70 -13.00 12.94
CA ALA A 406 -19.02 -12.02 13.76
C ALA A 406 -18.38 -12.63 15.01
N SER A 407 -19.09 -13.55 15.69
CA SER A 407 -18.59 -14.27 16.87
C SER A 407 -17.43 -15.22 16.59
N ARG A 408 -17.25 -15.65 15.33
CA ARG A 408 -16.14 -16.53 14.90
C ARG A 408 -14.92 -15.77 14.42
N MET A 409 -15.05 -14.46 14.17
CA MET A 409 -13.95 -13.61 13.72
C MET A 409 -13.02 -13.27 14.89
N HIS A 410 -11.72 -13.33 14.62
CA HIS A 410 -10.69 -13.01 15.59
C HIS A 410 -9.74 -11.95 15.04
N ARG A 411 -9.09 -11.23 15.95
CA ARG A 411 -8.03 -10.26 15.66
C ARG A 411 -6.73 -10.71 16.31
N TYR A 412 -5.64 -10.67 15.56
CA TYR A 412 -4.31 -10.86 16.13
C TYR A 412 -3.88 -9.63 16.90
N ILE A 413 -3.33 -9.85 18.09
CA ILE A 413 -2.75 -8.83 18.93
C ILE A 413 -1.33 -9.23 19.30
N VAL A 414 -0.45 -8.24 19.49
CA VAL A 414 0.87 -8.51 20.06
C VAL A 414 0.66 -8.94 21.51
N SER A 415 1.23 -10.08 21.91
CA SER A 415 1.15 -10.52 23.30
C SER A 415 1.94 -9.55 24.21
N PRO A 416 1.58 -9.39 25.49
CA PRO A 416 2.28 -8.48 26.40
C PRO A 416 3.79 -8.77 26.50
N GLU A 417 4.17 -10.04 26.39
CA GLU A 417 5.57 -10.48 26.37
C GLU A 417 6.31 -9.95 25.14
N GLU A 418 5.69 -10.07 23.95
CA GLU A 418 6.27 -9.58 22.70
C GLU A 418 6.28 -8.06 22.63
N GLU A 419 5.32 -7.37 23.26
CA GLU A 419 5.36 -5.92 23.43
C GLU A 419 6.54 -5.47 24.29
N SER A 420 6.77 -6.14 25.43
CA SER A 420 7.94 -5.87 26.27
C SER A 420 9.26 -6.15 25.56
N ARG A 421 9.25 -7.10 24.62
CA ARG A 421 10.40 -7.40 23.78
C ARG A 421 10.61 -6.30 22.74
N ALA A 422 9.53 -5.84 22.11
CA ALA A 422 9.58 -4.73 21.15
C ALA A 422 10.14 -3.45 21.78
N THR A 423 9.82 -3.16 23.05
CA THR A 423 10.38 -2.01 23.78
C THR A 423 11.85 -2.21 24.11
N ARG A 424 12.27 -3.41 24.52
CA ARG A 424 13.70 -3.74 24.72
C ARG A 424 14.51 -3.64 23.44
N ILE A 425 13.99 -4.13 22.31
CA ILE A 425 14.62 -3.95 20.98
C ILE A 425 14.73 -2.48 20.62
N ALA A 426 13.67 -1.69 20.87
CA ALA A 426 13.69 -0.24 20.60
C ALA A 426 14.73 0.50 21.46
N SER A 427 14.91 0.10 22.72
CA SER A 427 15.94 0.64 23.61
C SER A 427 17.35 0.15 23.26
N GLY A 428 17.44 -0.96 22.52
CA GLY A 428 18.70 -1.58 22.11
C GLY A 428 19.30 -2.56 23.11
N GLU A 429 18.55 -2.94 24.15
CA GLU A 429 18.91 -3.96 25.15
C GLU A 429 18.87 -5.38 24.57
N GLU A 430 17.92 -5.64 23.67
CA GLU A 430 17.76 -6.92 22.99
C GLU A 430 17.89 -6.72 21.47
N TYR A 431 18.30 -7.78 20.77
CA TYR A 431 18.34 -7.85 19.31
C TYR A 431 17.46 -8.99 18.79
N ILE A 432 17.77 -9.55 17.62
CA ILE A 432 17.08 -10.73 17.09
C ILE A 432 17.30 -11.91 18.05
N ARG A 433 16.24 -12.68 18.33
CA ARG A 433 16.35 -13.86 19.20
C ARG A 433 17.47 -14.78 18.71
N GLY A 434 18.41 -15.10 19.61
CA GLY A 434 19.55 -15.97 19.32
C GLY A 434 20.75 -15.28 18.67
N GLU A 435 20.75 -13.95 18.52
CA GLU A 435 21.88 -13.20 17.95
C GLU A 435 22.36 -12.05 18.83
N GLU A 436 23.65 -11.81 18.77
CA GLU A 436 24.26 -10.61 19.33
C GLU A 436 24.17 -9.45 18.35
N ARG A 437 24.00 -8.24 18.90
CA ARG A 437 23.93 -7.03 18.09
C ARG A 437 25.29 -6.76 17.46
N PRO A 438 25.39 -6.59 16.12
CA PRO A 438 26.65 -6.25 15.48
C PRO A 438 27.17 -4.90 15.98
N ALA A 439 28.50 -4.77 16.07
CA ALA A 439 29.14 -3.54 16.51
C ALA A 439 28.70 -2.33 15.66
N PRO A 440 28.39 -1.17 16.27
CA PRO A 440 27.92 -0.01 15.53
C PRO A 440 29.02 0.57 14.64
N VAL A 441 28.94 0.31 13.34
CA VAL A 441 29.86 0.90 12.35
C VAL A 441 29.59 2.42 12.22
N PRO A 442 30.59 3.30 12.40
CA PRO A 442 30.43 4.74 12.29
C PRO A 442 30.00 5.18 10.88
N VAL A 443 29.28 6.30 10.81
CA VAL A 443 28.63 6.77 9.56
C VAL A 443 29.64 7.03 8.44
N TRP A 444 30.81 7.58 8.76
CA TRP A 444 31.86 7.83 7.76
C TRP A 444 32.35 6.53 7.13
N GLN A 445 32.51 5.45 7.90
CA GLN A 445 32.94 4.15 7.41
C GLN A 445 31.85 3.50 6.55
N ARG A 446 30.57 3.62 6.94
CA ARG A 446 29.45 3.19 6.09
C ARG A 446 29.38 3.95 4.77
N LEU A 447 29.66 5.27 4.78
CA LEU A 447 29.71 6.08 3.57
C LEU A 447 30.90 5.71 2.69
N TRP A 448 32.07 5.50 3.30
CA TRP A 448 33.30 5.09 2.66
C TRP A 448 33.14 3.75 1.93
N VAL A 449 32.51 2.77 2.58
CA VAL A 449 32.10 1.49 1.98
C VAL A 449 31.09 1.68 0.86
N LYS A 450 29.98 2.36 1.13
CA LYS A 450 28.86 2.49 0.18
C LYS A 450 29.28 3.19 -1.12
N TYR A 451 30.22 4.13 -1.05
CA TYR A 451 30.74 4.86 -2.19
C TYR A 451 32.07 4.29 -2.72
N GLY A 452 32.45 3.07 -2.30
CA GLY A 452 33.50 2.27 -2.95
C GLY A 452 34.94 2.67 -2.64
N TYR A 453 35.18 3.50 -1.62
CA TYR A 453 36.54 3.87 -1.20
C TYR A 453 37.13 2.91 -0.16
N GLY A 454 36.32 2.02 0.44
CA GLY A 454 36.82 0.97 1.32
C GLY A 454 36.06 -0.34 1.15
N GLU A 455 36.78 -1.42 1.40
CA GLU A 455 36.29 -2.78 1.31
C GLU A 455 35.57 -3.14 2.61
N ASP A 456 34.37 -3.73 2.52
CA ASP A 456 33.72 -4.31 3.70
C ASP A 456 34.53 -5.53 4.18
N GLU A 457 34.75 -5.69 5.49
CA GLU A 457 35.31 -6.93 6.08
C GLU A 457 34.53 -8.17 5.63
N ALA A 458 33.20 -8.08 5.50
CA ALA A 458 32.34 -9.16 5.00
C ALA A 458 32.47 -9.39 3.48
N THR A 459 32.89 -8.40 2.69
CA THR A 459 33.22 -8.58 1.26
C THR A 459 34.63 -9.11 1.07
N LEU A 460 35.58 -8.73 1.93
CA LEU A 460 36.93 -9.29 2.01
C LEU A 460 36.88 -10.79 2.33
N GLN A 461 36.02 -11.21 3.27
CA GLN A 461 35.81 -12.63 3.60
C GLN A 461 35.19 -13.45 2.46
N ARG A 462 34.48 -12.81 1.52
CA ARG A 462 33.83 -13.49 0.37
C ARG A 462 34.69 -13.53 -0.88
N ARG A 463 35.84 -12.85 -0.92
CA ARG A 463 36.78 -13.01 -2.03
C ARG A 463 37.44 -14.38 -1.90
N PRO A 464 37.49 -15.20 -2.97
CA PRO A 464 38.40 -16.34 -2.97
C PRO A 464 39.80 -15.79 -2.74
N ILE A 465 40.53 -16.39 -1.79
CA ILE A 465 41.96 -16.12 -1.60
C ILE A 465 42.65 -16.63 -2.85
N LEU A 466 42.75 -15.78 -3.87
CA LEU A 466 43.75 -15.95 -4.92
C LEU A 466 45.09 -15.74 -4.21
N GLY A 467 45.72 -16.84 -3.83
CA GLY A 467 47.10 -16.83 -3.37
C GLY A 467 47.94 -16.08 -4.38
N ASN A 468 48.83 -15.22 -3.89
CA ASN A 468 49.76 -14.43 -4.69
C ASN A 468 50.33 -15.27 -5.84
N LEU A 469 49.91 -14.97 -7.08
CA LEU A 469 50.51 -15.48 -8.32
C LEU A 469 51.78 -14.69 -8.68
N ASP A 470 52.50 -14.17 -7.69
CA ASP A 470 53.73 -13.39 -7.85
C ASP A 470 54.84 -13.94 -6.94
N ASN A 471 55.07 -15.25 -7.00
CA ASN A 471 56.33 -15.88 -6.59
C ASN A 471 56.53 -17.12 -7.48
N GLU A 472 57.76 -17.29 -7.98
CA GLU A 472 58.24 -18.18 -9.05
C GLU A 472 58.26 -17.46 -10.42
N ASP A 473 59.40 -17.06 -11.04
CA ASP A 473 60.78 -17.49 -10.87
C ASP A 473 61.77 -16.38 -11.25
N GLY A 474 62.74 -16.17 -10.35
CA GLY A 474 64.05 -15.63 -10.65
C GLY A 474 65.09 -16.73 -10.42
N GLU A 475 65.21 -17.63 -11.40
CA GLU A 475 66.45 -18.32 -11.78
C GLU A 475 66.60 -18.27 -13.31
#